data_AF-A0A522QYX9-F1
#
_entry.id   AF-A0A522QYX9-F1
#
_cell.length_a   1.000
_cell.length_b   1.000
_cell.length_c   1.000
_cell.angle_alpha   90.00
_cell.angle_beta   90.00
_cell.angle_gamma   90.00
#
_symmetry.space_group_name_H-M   'P 1'
#
loop_
_entity.id
_entity.type
_entity.pdbx_description
1 polymer ?
#
loop_
_entity_poly.entity_id
_entity_poly.type
_entity_poly.pdbx_seq_one_letter_code
_entity_poly.pdbx_strand_id
1 'polypeptide(L)'
;MLYDLPPVTRALLIANVVVFLLEQVPSLQPLLIAYGALWPVGPSQLAGFAAGGTPVMVGFHFWQVVTYAFLHGGWAHIFFNMFALWMFGGPIEHLLGARHYTFYYFFCAVTAAV
;
A
#
# COMPACT_ATOMS: atom_id res chain seq x y z
N MET A 1 -27.27 -16.04 -1.85
CA MET A 1 -25.85 -16.08 -2.24
C MET A 1 -25.15 -14.98 -1.48
N LEU A 2 -24.55 -15.30 -0.34
CA LEU A 2 -23.62 -14.38 0.31
C LEU A 2 -22.51 -14.13 -0.71
N TYR A 3 -22.33 -12.88 -1.13
CA TYR A 3 -21.33 -12.52 -2.14
C TYR A 3 -19.96 -13.00 -1.67
N ASP A 4 -19.44 -14.07 -2.28
CA ASP A 4 -18.06 -14.44 -2.10
C ASP A 4 -17.21 -13.29 -2.65
N LEU A 5 -16.44 -12.65 -1.77
CA LEU A 5 -15.52 -11.60 -2.15
C LEU A 5 -14.63 -12.10 -3.29
N PRO A 6 -14.62 -11.43 -4.46
CA PRO A 6 -13.78 -11.81 -5.58
C PRO A 6 -12.30 -11.93 -5.19
N PRO A 7 -11.55 -12.83 -5.86
CA PRO A 7 -10.23 -13.22 -5.40
C PRO A 7 -9.23 -12.06 -5.32
N VAL A 8 -9.24 -11.11 -6.27
CA VAL A 8 -8.28 -10.01 -6.29
C VAL A 8 -8.63 -8.98 -5.21
N THR A 9 -9.89 -8.61 -5.08
CA THR A 9 -10.38 -7.69 -4.03
C THR A 9 -10.07 -8.25 -2.65
N ARG A 10 -10.32 -9.54 -2.44
CA ARG A 10 -9.95 -10.23 -1.19
C ARG A 10 -8.44 -10.21 -0.96
N ALA A 11 -7.63 -10.49 -1.97
CA ALA A 11 -6.18 -10.46 -1.86
C ALA A 11 -5.65 -9.07 -1.52
N LEU A 12 -6.20 -8.02 -2.15
CA LEU A 12 -5.85 -6.63 -1.86
C LEU A 12 -6.23 -6.23 -0.43
N LEU A 13 -7.43 -6.59 0.03
CA LEU A 13 -7.85 -6.35 1.42
C LEU A 13 -6.88 -7.02 2.41
N ILE A 14 -6.56 -8.31 2.19
CA ILE A 14 -5.61 -9.05 3.05
C ILE A 14 -4.23 -8.41 3.01
N ALA A 15 -3.70 -8.09 1.83
CA ALA A 15 -2.37 -7.50 1.68
C ALA A 15 -2.26 -6.15 2.42
N ASN A 16 -3.24 -5.27 2.27
CA ASN A 16 -3.27 -3.98 2.95
C ASN A 16 -3.35 -4.13 4.48
N VAL A 17 -4.20 -5.03 4.98
CA VAL A 17 -4.30 -5.29 6.41
C VAL A 17 -2.99 -5.88 6.96
N VAL A 18 -2.38 -6.84 6.26
CA VAL A 18 -1.10 -7.44 6.67
C VAL A 18 0.00 -6.38 6.71
N VAL A 19 0.15 -5.57 5.65
CA VAL A 19 1.15 -4.49 5.61
C VAL A 19 0.92 -3.50 6.75
N PHE A 20 -0.31 -3.08 6.99
CA PHE A 20 -0.61 -2.15 8.08
C PHE A 20 -0.34 -2.73 9.47
N LEU A 21 -0.59 -4.02 9.69
CA LEU A 21 -0.21 -4.69 10.94
C LEU A 21 1.31 -4.74 11.12
N LEU A 22 2.06 -4.93 10.02
CA LEU A 22 3.53 -4.83 10.06
C LEU A 22 3.99 -3.39 10.32
N GLU A 23 3.27 -2.37 9.83
CA GLU A 23 3.53 -0.96 10.17
C GLU A 23 3.33 -0.66 11.66
N GLN A 24 2.53 -1.46 12.38
CA GLN A 24 2.35 -1.31 13.83
C GLN A 24 3.54 -1.87 14.64
N VAL A 25 4.47 -2.59 14.01
CA VAL A 25 5.66 -3.13 14.68
C VAL A 25 6.76 -2.07 14.68
N PRO A 26 7.16 -1.49 15.84
CA PRO A 26 8.06 -0.35 15.88
C PRO A 26 9.44 -0.60 15.26
N SER A 27 9.92 -1.85 15.29
CA SER A 27 11.19 -2.23 14.68
C SER A 27 11.13 -2.38 13.16
N LEU A 28 9.94 -2.60 12.59
CA LEU A 28 9.75 -2.77 11.13
C LEU A 28 9.27 -1.48 10.46
N GLN A 29 8.50 -0.66 11.17
CA GLN A 29 7.92 0.57 10.64
C GLN A 29 8.94 1.47 9.92
N PRO A 30 10.15 1.75 10.47
CA PRO A 30 11.13 2.59 9.77
C PRO A 30 11.58 2.00 8.43
N LEU A 31 11.72 0.67 8.34
CA LEU A 31 12.12 -0.02 7.11
C LEU A 31 10.99 0.00 6.08
N LEU A 32 9.75 -0.24 6.50
CA LEU A 32 8.57 -0.19 5.62
C LEU A 32 8.37 1.21 5.04
N ILE A 33 8.55 2.25 5.84
CA ILE A 33 8.48 3.63 5.36
C ILE A 33 9.69 3.96 4.46
N ALA A 34 10.90 3.57 4.85
CA ALA A 34 12.11 3.88 4.07
C ALA A 34 12.09 3.24 2.67
N TYR A 35 11.66 1.98 2.57
CA TYR A 35 11.70 1.24 1.31
C TYR A 35 10.35 1.14 0.59
N GLY A 36 9.24 1.29 1.30
CA GLY A 36 7.90 1.10 0.75
C GLY A 36 7.16 2.40 0.40
N ALA A 37 7.45 3.51 1.08
CA ALA A 37 6.82 4.80 0.79
C ALA A 37 7.39 5.43 -0.48
N LEU A 38 6.57 6.22 -1.18
CA LEU A 38 6.99 6.94 -2.37
C LEU A 38 7.81 8.17 -1.99
N TRP A 39 9.13 8.08 -2.17
CA TRP A 39 10.04 9.20 -1.94
C TRP A 39 10.28 9.99 -3.24
N PRO A 40 10.53 11.30 -3.17
CA PRO A 40 10.84 12.09 -4.35
C PRO A 40 12.10 11.58 -5.07
N VAL A 41 12.10 11.66 -6.41
CA VAL A 41 13.28 11.36 -7.22
C VAL A 41 14.37 12.38 -6.89
N GLY A 42 15.52 11.92 -6.40
CA GLY A 42 16.64 12.77 -6.04
C GLY A 42 17.69 12.08 -5.18
N PRO A 43 18.68 12.84 -4.69
CA PRO A 43 19.66 12.34 -3.72
C PRO A 43 18.97 11.79 -2.46
N SER A 44 19.60 10.81 -1.81
CA SER A 44 19.08 10.30 -0.55
C SER A 44 19.04 11.38 0.52
N GLN A 45 17.97 11.38 1.30
CA GLN A 45 17.67 12.36 2.34
C GLN A 45 17.69 11.70 3.71
N LEU A 46 18.06 12.45 4.74
CA LEU A 46 17.94 11.99 6.12
C LEU A 46 16.46 12.04 6.52
N ALA A 47 15.84 10.89 6.75
CA ALA A 47 14.46 10.81 7.25
C ALA A 47 14.38 10.92 8.77
N GLY A 48 15.45 10.55 9.47
CA GLY A 48 15.50 10.59 10.93
C GLY A 48 16.60 9.70 11.50
N PHE A 49 16.45 9.34 12.77
CA PHE A 49 17.39 8.48 13.48
C PHE A 49 16.66 7.27 14.05
N ALA A 50 17.19 6.06 13.82
CA ALA A 50 16.70 4.83 14.43
C ALA A 50 17.07 4.77 15.92
N ALA A 51 16.51 3.80 16.64
CA ALA A 51 16.92 3.49 18.01
C ALA A 51 18.44 3.24 18.06
N GLY A 52 19.15 3.98 18.91
CA GLY A 52 20.61 3.96 18.99
C GLY A 52 21.34 5.05 18.21
N GLY A 53 20.62 5.98 17.57
CA GLY A 53 21.22 7.16 16.92
C GLY A 53 21.75 6.91 15.50
N THR A 54 21.48 5.74 14.92
CA THR A 54 21.85 5.43 13.54
C THR A 54 21.00 6.27 12.57
N PRO A 55 21.59 7.04 11.64
CA PRO A 55 20.83 7.80 10.67
C PRO A 55 20.06 6.87 9.72
N VAL A 56 18.79 7.20 9.47
CA VAL A 56 17.94 6.52 8.48
C VAL A 56 17.90 7.38 7.24
N MET A 57 18.49 6.87 6.16
CA MET A 57 18.50 7.52 4.86
C MET A 57 17.38 6.94 4.00
N VAL A 58 16.62 7.81 3.34
CA VAL A 58 15.55 7.45 2.42
C VAL A 58 15.85 7.99 1.03
N GLY A 59 15.37 7.29 0.02
CA GLY A 59 15.58 7.66 -1.37
C GLY A 59 14.58 6.96 -2.27
N PHE A 60 14.42 7.51 -3.47
CA PHE A 60 13.52 6.92 -4.45
C PHE A 60 14.03 5.56 -4.92
N HIS A 61 13.11 4.60 -4.96
CA HIS A 61 13.31 3.30 -5.58
C HIS A 61 12.14 2.98 -6.51
N PHE A 62 12.42 2.34 -7.66
CA PHE A 62 11.42 2.17 -8.72
C PHE A 62 10.17 1.38 -8.29
N TRP A 63 10.27 0.46 -7.32
CA TRP A 63 9.12 -0.31 -6.83
C TRP A 63 8.16 0.53 -5.98
N GLN A 64 8.59 1.69 -5.49
CA GLN A 64 7.79 2.58 -4.67
C GLN A 64 6.59 3.16 -5.41
N VAL A 65 6.59 3.16 -6.75
CA VAL A 65 5.43 3.52 -7.59
C VAL A 65 4.25 2.54 -7.44
N VAL A 66 4.46 1.39 -6.77
CA VAL A 66 3.41 0.43 -6.44
C VAL A 66 3.30 0.24 -4.93
N THR A 67 4.42 0.07 -4.22
CA THR A 67 4.38 -0.31 -2.80
C THR A 67 3.76 0.75 -1.91
N TYR A 68 3.83 2.02 -2.30
CA TYR A 68 3.26 3.12 -1.52
C TYR A 68 1.74 2.99 -1.35
N ALA A 69 1.05 2.37 -2.31
CA ALA A 69 -0.40 2.17 -2.29
C ALA A 69 -0.87 1.21 -1.19
N PHE A 70 0.06 0.49 -0.53
CA PHE A 70 -0.24 -0.46 0.54
C PHE A 70 0.04 0.07 1.96
N LEU A 71 0.73 1.22 2.09
CA LEU A 71 1.05 1.82 3.38
C LEU A 71 -0.06 2.76 3.84
N HIS A 72 -0.36 2.76 5.15
CA HIS A 72 -1.47 3.55 5.70
C HIS A 72 -1.05 4.31 6.96
N GLY A 73 -1.20 5.64 6.91
CA GLY A 73 -0.85 6.54 8.03
C GLY A 73 -1.73 6.46 9.30
N GLY A 74 -2.62 5.47 9.45
CA GLY A 74 -3.39 5.28 10.68
C GLY A 74 -4.68 4.48 10.54
N TRP A 75 -5.27 4.12 11.69
CA TRP A 75 -6.46 3.25 11.79
C TRP A 75 -7.68 3.75 11.00
N ALA A 76 -8.00 5.04 11.11
CA ALA A 76 -9.10 5.62 10.36
C ALA A 76 -8.85 5.58 8.84
N HIS A 77 -7.60 5.85 8.43
CA HIS A 77 -7.22 5.87 7.02
C HIS A 77 -7.34 4.48 6.39
N ILE A 78 -6.82 3.43 7.03
CA ILE A 78 -7.00 2.06 6.52
C ILE A 78 -8.46 1.62 6.56
N PHE A 79 -9.21 1.95 7.61
CA PHE A 79 -10.62 1.56 7.72
C PHE A 79 -11.43 2.07 6.52
N PHE A 80 -11.34 3.38 6.22
CA PHE A 80 -12.11 3.95 5.11
C PHE A 80 -11.64 3.46 3.74
N ASN A 81 -10.34 3.26 3.54
CA ASN A 81 -9.83 2.68 2.29
C ASN A 81 -10.30 1.23 2.09
N MET A 82 -10.23 0.39 3.12
CA MET A 82 -10.67 -1.00 3.02
C MET A 82 -12.19 -1.10 2.90
N PHE A 83 -12.93 -0.20 3.57
CA PHE A 83 -14.38 -0.09 3.39
C PHE A 83 -14.75 0.27 1.94
N ALA A 84 -14.07 1.25 1.34
CA ALA A 84 -14.28 1.61 -0.06
C ALA A 84 -13.85 0.46 -1.00
N LEU A 85 -12.70 -0.17 -0.77
CA LEU A 85 -12.22 -1.29 -1.57
C LEU A 85 -13.16 -2.49 -1.51
N TRP A 86 -13.73 -2.78 -0.35
CA TRP A 86 -14.75 -3.81 -0.18
C TRP A 86 -16.06 -3.45 -0.90
N MET A 87 -16.54 -2.21 -0.74
CA MET A 87 -17.80 -1.74 -1.32
C MET A 87 -17.76 -1.63 -2.84
N PHE A 88 -16.65 -1.18 -3.42
CA PHE A 88 -16.52 -0.92 -4.87
C PHE A 88 -15.69 -1.97 -5.60
N GLY A 89 -14.64 -2.50 -4.99
CA GLY A 89 -13.71 -3.43 -5.64
C GLY A 89 -14.38 -4.72 -6.08
N GLY A 90 -15.22 -5.32 -5.23
CA GLY A 90 -15.94 -6.56 -5.55
C GLY A 90 -16.86 -6.42 -6.75
N PRO A 91 -17.80 -5.46 -6.77
CA PRO A 91 -18.65 -5.21 -7.94
C PRO A 91 -17.87 -4.89 -9.22
N ILE A 92 -16.78 -4.10 -9.14
CA ILE A 92 -15.93 -3.78 -10.30
C ILE A 92 -15.20 -5.04 -10.80
N GLU A 93 -14.66 -5.87 -9.90
CA GLU A 93 -13.99 -7.12 -10.27
C GLU A 93 -14.94 -8.12 -10.93
N HIS A 94 -16.18 -8.21 -10.47
CA HIS A 94 -17.20 -9.03 -11.13
C HIS A 94 -17.53 -8.52 -12.54
N LEU A 95 -17.55 -7.20 -12.74
CA LEU A 95 -17.83 -6.58 -14.04
C LEU A 95 -16.69 -6.77 -15.04
N LEU A 96 -15.44 -6.54 -14.61
CA LEU A 96 -14.26 -6.55 -15.48
C LEU A 96 -13.61 -7.94 -15.59
N GLY A 97 -13.87 -8.82 -14.62
CA GLY A 97 -13.11 -10.03 -14.37
C GLY A 97 -11.76 -9.75 -13.69
N ALA A 98 -11.26 -10.74 -12.96
CA ALA A 98 -10.05 -10.64 -12.13
C ALA A 98 -8.84 -10.07 -12.88
N ARG A 99 -8.56 -10.54 -14.12
CA ARG A 99 -7.39 -10.09 -14.89
C ARG A 99 -7.44 -8.59 -15.21
N HIS A 100 -8.56 -8.10 -15.73
CA HIS A 100 -8.70 -6.69 -16.12
C HIS A 100 -8.80 -5.79 -14.89
N TYR A 101 -9.46 -6.26 -13.83
CA TYR A 101 -9.49 -5.53 -12.56
C TYR A 101 -8.10 -5.38 -11.93
N THR A 102 -7.28 -6.43 -11.93
CA THR A 102 -5.88 -6.33 -11.46
C THR A 102 -5.10 -5.30 -12.27
N PHE A 103 -5.19 -5.34 -13.61
CA PHE A 103 -4.53 -4.35 -14.45
C PHE A 103 -5.03 -2.93 -14.16
N TYR A 104 -6.35 -2.75 -14.10
CA TYR A 104 -7.00 -1.47 -13.79
C TYR A 104 -6.51 -0.91 -12.45
N TYR A 105 -6.53 -1.73 -11.39
CA TYR A 105 -6.11 -1.33 -10.05
C TYR A 105 -4.66 -0.85 -10.02
N PHE A 106 -3.73 -1.65 -10.56
CA PHE A 106 -2.31 -1.29 -10.57
C PHE A 106 -1.98 -0.18 -11.56
N PHE A 107 -2.71 -0.06 -12.66
CA PHE A 107 -2.60 1.07 -13.57
C PHE A 107 -2.95 2.37 -12.84
N CYS A 108 -4.09 2.42 -12.14
CA CYS A 108 -4.47 3.56 -11.32
C CYS A 108 -3.42 3.88 -10.24
N ALA A 109 -2.91 2.87 -9.54
CA ALA A 109 -1.86 3.05 -8.54
C ALA A 109 -0.58 3.68 -9.14
N VAL A 110 -0.09 3.15 -10.27
CA VAL A 110 1.10 3.71 -10.93
C VAL A 110 0.84 5.14 -11.42
N THR A 111 -0.33 5.42 -12.01
CA THR A 111 -0.65 6.77 -12.48
C THR A 111 -0.81 7.77 -11.35
N ALA A 112 -1.23 7.35 -10.16
CA ALA A 112 -1.35 8.21 -9.00
C ALA A 112 0.01 8.49 -8.31
N ALA A 113 1.06 7.76 -8.68
CA ALA A 113 2.42 7.96 -8.17
C ALA A 113 3.20 9.05 -8.93
N VAL A 114 2.67 9.53 -10.05
CA VAL A 114 3.28 10.52 -10.96
C VAL A 114 2.51 11.83 -10.88
#